data_AF-A0A9D8PKR8-F1
#
_entry.id   AF-A0A9D8PKR8-F1
#
_cell.length_a   1.000
_cell.length_b   1.000
_cell.length_c   1.000
_cell.angle_alpha   90.00
_cell.angle_beta   90.00
_cell.angle_gamma   90.00
#
_symmetry.space_group_name_H-M   'P 1'
#
loop_
_entity.id
_entity.type
_entity.pdbx_description
1 polymer ?
#
loop_
_entity_poly.entity_id
_entity_poly.type
_entity_poly.pdbx_seq_one_letter_code
_entity_poly.pdbx_strand_id
1 'polypeptide(L)'
;MGSSINVALPAIGKDLSMHAVVLGWVATAYLLASAMLLVPFGRLADIYGRKKLFTIGMVIYTAGSLVATLSNSSAMLIATRVVQGIGGSMIFSSGTAILTSAFPA
;
A
#
# COMPACT_ATOMS: atom_id res chain seq x y z
N MET A 1 -8.35 -1.23 -4.68
CA MET A 1 -7.59 -1.81 -3.54
C MET A 1 -8.23 -1.51 -2.18
N GLY A 2 -8.81 -0.34 -1.91
CA GLY A 2 -9.51 -0.09 -0.63
C GLY A 2 -10.80 -0.90 -0.45
N SER A 3 -11.47 -1.26 -1.55
CA SER A 3 -12.77 -1.93 -1.54
C SER A 3 -12.75 -3.37 -1.02
N SER A 4 -11.74 -4.18 -1.36
CA SER A 4 -11.68 -5.57 -0.90
C SER A 4 -11.49 -5.68 0.61
N ILE A 5 -10.68 -4.80 1.20
CA ILE A 5 -10.48 -4.84 2.65
C ILE A 5 -11.68 -4.33 3.42
N ASN A 6 -12.35 -3.29 2.94
CA ASN A 6 -13.50 -2.73 3.63
C ASN A 6 -14.63 -3.76 3.79
N VAL A 7 -14.79 -4.66 2.80
CA VAL A 7 -15.73 -5.80 2.89
C VAL A 7 -15.28 -6.83 3.91
N ALA A 8 -13.97 -7.05 4.06
CA ALA A 8 -13.39 -8.03 4.99
C ALA A 8 -13.24 -7.50 6.43
N LEU A 9 -13.34 -6.19 6.68
CA LEU A 9 -13.10 -5.60 8.01
C LEU A 9 -13.94 -6.23 9.13
N PRO A 10 -15.25 -6.52 8.96
CA PRO A 10 -16.03 -7.17 10.03
C PRO A 10 -15.52 -8.57 10.40
N ALA A 11 -15.04 -9.33 9.41
CA ALA A 11 -14.47 -10.66 9.64
C ALA A 11 -13.11 -10.55 10.33
N ILE A 12 -12.20 -9.70 9.83
CA ILE A 12 -10.89 -9.42 10.44
C ILE A 12 -11.04 -8.99 11.90
N GLY A 13 -12.03 -8.13 12.19
CA GLY A 13 -12.29 -7.65 13.54
C GLY A 13 -12.69 -8.76 14.51
N LYS A 14 -13.46 -9.76 14.04
CA LYS A 14 -13.81 -10.94 14.84
C LYS A 14 -12.62 -11.88 15.02
N ASP A 15 -11.93 -12.21 13.93
CA ASP A 15 -10.83 -13.20 13.94
C ASP A 15 -9.63 -12.74 14.78
N LEU A 16 -9.33 -11.44 14.76
CA LEU A 16 -8.23 -10.85 15.53
C LEU A 16 -8.68 -10.16 16.82
N SER A 17 -9.96 -10.30 17.20
CA SER A 17 -10.56 -9.68 18.40
C SER A 17 -10.25 -8.17 18.53
N MET A 18 -10.39 -7.43 17.42
CA MET A 18 -10.06 -6.00 17.34
C MET A 18 -11.26 -5.13 17.74
N HIS A 19 -10.99 -4.11 18.55
CA HIS A 19 -11.97 -3.05 18.81
C HIS A 19 -12.00 -2.02 17.66
N ALA A 20 -13.07 -1.23 17.58
CA ALA A 20 -13.36 -0.35 16.43
C ALA A 20 -12.22 0.60 16.07
N VAL A 21 -11.52 1.17 17.05
CA VAL A 21 -10.40 2.10 16.83
C VAL A 21 -9.25 1.41 16.09
N VAL A 22 -8.81 0.24 16.58
CA VAL A 22 -7.71 -0.51 15.94
C VAL A 22 -8.14 -1.09 14.59
N LEU A 23 -9.41 -1.44 14.43
CA LEU A 23 -9.94 -1.88 13.14
C LEU A 23 -9.89 -0.77 12.07
N GLY A 24 -10.18 0.48 12.47
CA GLY A 24 -10.04 1.65 11.59
C GLY A 24 -8.62 1.84 11.08
N TRP A 25 -7.61 1.51 11.89
CA TRP A 25 -6.20 1.59 11.51
C TRP A 25 -5.79 0.68 10.36
N VAL A 26 -6.54 -0.39 10.07
CA VAL A 26 -6.23 -1.32 8.97
C VAL A 26 -6.30 -0.61 7.61
N ALA A 27 -7.29 0.25 7.41
CA ALA A 27 -7.42 1.03 6.18
C ALA A 27 -6.58 2.31 6.25
N THR A 28 -6.62 3.02 7.37
CA THR A 28 -5.98 4.35 7.47
C THR A 28 -4.46 4.26 7.48
N ALA A 29 -3.83 3.21 8.03
CA ALA A 29 -2.37 3.07 8.02
C ALA A 29 -1.81 2.96 6.59
N TYR A 30 -2.49 2.22 5.71
CA TYR A 30 -2.13 2.13 4.30
C TYR A 30 -2.26 3.49 3.60
N LEU A 31 -3.37 4.19 3.83
CA LEU A 31 -3.65 5.49 3.22
C LEU A 31 -2.66 6.55 3.70
N LEU A 32 -2.39 6.59 5.00
CA LEU A 32 -1.45 7.51 5.63
C LEU A 32 -0.05 7.31 5.07
N ALA A 33 0.47 6.09 5.09
CA ALA A 33 1.79 5.78 4.55
C ALA A 33 1.89 6.12 3.06
N SER A 34 0.85 5.79 2.28
CA SER A 34 0.79 6.12 0.86
C SER A 34 0.82 7.63 0.63
N ALA A 35 -0.02 8.39 1.35
CA ALA A 35 -0.13 9.85 1.20
C ALA A 35 1.17 10.56 1.57
N MET A 36 1.82 10.16 2.66
CA MET A 36 3.09 10.75 3.11
C MET A 36 4.23 10.52 2.11
N LEU A 37 4.23 9.38 1.41
CA LEU A 37 5.35 8.95 0.56
C LEU A 37 5.11 9.13 -0.93
N LEU A 38 3.87 9.43 -1.35
CA LEU A 38 3.51 9.62 -2.75
C LEU A 38 4.42 10.66 -3.43
N VAL A 39 4.57 11.84 -2.83
CA VAL A 39 5.35 12.94 -3.40
C VAL A 39 6.87 12.64 -3.35
N PRO A 40 7.45 12.20 -2.22
CA PRO A 40 8.86 11.79 -2.18
C PRO A 40 9.21 10.73 -3.23
N PHE A 41 8.39 9.69 -3.39
CA PHE A 41 8.64 8.63 -4.36
C PHE A 41 8.35 9.05 -5.79
N GLY A 42 7.41 9.97 -6.04
CA GLY A 42 7.28 10.60 -7.35
C GLY A 42 8.57 11.27 -7.79
N ARG A 43 9.15 12.11 -6.92
CA ARG A 43 10.45 12.75 -7.19
C ARG A 43 11.57 11.72 -7.35
N LEU A 44 11.58 10.68 -6.52
CA LEU A 44 12.57 9.60 -6.61
C LEU A 44 12.47 8.85 -7.94
N ALA A 45 11.26 8.64 -8.45
CA ALA A 45 11.00 7.99 -9.74
C ALA A 45 11.54 8.81 -10.90
N ASP A 46 11.40 10.13 -10.85
CA ASP A 46 11.90 11.03 -11.89
C ASP A 46 13.44 11.06 -11.92
N ILE A 47 14.11 10.92 -10.77
CA ILE A 47 15.58 10.92 -10.67
C ILE A 47 16.17 9.56 -11.07
N TYR A 48 15.65 8.45 -10.52
CA TYR A 48 16.24 7.12 -10.65
C TYR A 48 15.59 6.24 -11.73
N GLY A 49 14.53 6.73 -12.37
CA GLY A 49 13.80 6.04 -13.43
C GLY A 49 12.47 5.45 -12.96
N ARG A 50 11.40 5.84 -13.66
CA ARG A 50 10.01 5.50 -13.33
C ARG A 50 9.73 4.00 -13.36
N LYS A 51 10.22 3.28 -14.39
CA LYS A 51 10.04 1.81 -14.52
C LYS A 51 10.67 1.06 -13.34
N LYS A 52 11.88 1.46 -12.92
CA LYS A 52 12.59 0.82 -11.81
C LYS A 52 11.81 0.99 -10.50
N LEU A 53 11.36 2.20 -10.21
CA LEU A 53 10.60 2.46 -8.98
C LEU A 53 9.25 1.74 -8.97
N PHE A 54 8.56 1.70 -10.12
CA PHE A 54 7.32 0.93 -10.27
C PHE A 54 7.51 -0.56 -9.93
N THR A 55 8.55 -1.19 -10.49
CA THR A 55 8.85 -2.61 -10.24
C THR A 55 9.23 -2.88 -8.78
N ILE A 56 10.04 -2.01 -8.15
CA ILE A 56 10.38 -2.12 -6.73
C ILE A 56 9.11 -2.01 -5.87
N GLY A 57 8.26 -1.02 -6.16
CA GLY A 57 6.99 -0.83 -5.48
C GLY A 57 6.10 -2.07 -5.58
N MET A 58 6.02 -2.69 -6.76
CA MET A 58 5.28 -3.93 -6.99
C MET A 58 5.79 -5.09 -6.15
N VAL A 59 7.12 -5.26 -6.04
CA VAL A 59 7.73 -6.30 -5.20
C VAL A 59 7.41 -6.06 -3.72
N ILE A 60 7.58 -4.82 -3.23
CA ILE A 60 7.28 -4.46 -1.83
C ILE A 60 5.81 -4.68 -1.51
N TYR A 61 4.91 -4.24 -2.40
CA TYR A 61 3.47 -4.40 -2.22
C TYR A 61 3.09 -5.88 -2.14
N THR A 62 3.58 -6.68 -3.09
CA THR A 62 3.29 -8.12 -3.16
C THR A 62 3.81 -8.86 -1.93
N ALA A 63 5.06 -8.57 -1.51
CA ALA A 63 5.62 -9.14 -0.29
C ALA A 63 4.80 -8.75 0.94
N GLY A 64 4.40 -7.48 1.04
CA GLY A 64 3.52 -7.00 2.10
C GLY A 64 2.16 -7.70 2.13
N SER A 65 1.57 -7.99 0.96
CA SER A 65 0.32 -8.75 0.86
C SER A 65 0.48 -10.21 1.30
N LEU A 66 1.59 -10.87 0.93
CA LEU A 66 1.88 -12.24 1.37
C LEU A 66 2.05 -12.31 2.90
N VAL A 67 2.80 -11.37 3.49
CA VAL A 67 2.97 -11.30 4.94
C VAL A 67 1.65 -10.96 5.64
N ALA A 68 0.79 -10.15 5.02
CA ALA A 68 -0.53 -9.83 5.56
C ALA A 68 -1.43 -11.07 5.65
N THR A 69 -1.35 -12.02 4.71
CA THR A 69 -2.09 -13.29 4.77
C THR A 69 -1.66 -14.15 5.96
N LEU A 70 -0.41 -14.00 6.41
CA LEU A 70 0.16 -14.73 7.56
C LEU A 70 -0.01 -13.98 8.90
N SER A 71 -0.79 -12.90 8.93
CA SER A 71 -0.89 -12.07 10.14
C SER A 71 -1.70 -12.76 11.24
N ASN A 72 -1.08 -12.96 12.40
CA ASN A 72 -1.72 -13.53 13.59
C ASN A 72 -2.07 -12.47 14.67
N SER A 73 -1.84 -11.19 14.38
CA SER A 73 -2.14 -10.10 15.31
C SER A 73 -2.51 -8.82 14.58
N SER A 74 -3.29 -7.96 15.26
CA SER A 74 -3.69 -6.64 14.76
C SER A 74 -2.48 -5.74 14.45
N ALA A 75 -1.46 -5.76 15.32
CA ALA A 75 -0.23 -5.00 15.13
C ALA A 75 0.54 -5.45 13.88
N MET A 76 0.68 -6.76 13.67
CA MET A 76 1.31 -7.31 12.47
C MET A 76 0.53 -6.93 11.21
N LEU A 77 -0.80 -7.06 11.25
CA LEU A 77 -1.64 -6.66 10.13
C LEU A 77 -1.45 -5.15 9.81
N ILE A 78 -1.52 -4.26 10.80
CA ILE A 78 -1.33 -2.82 10.61
C ILE A 78 0.08 -2.51 10.07
N ALA A 79 1.13 -3.17 10.58
CA ALA A 79 2.49 -3.00 10.08
C ALA A 79 2.60 -3.38 8.59
N THR A 80 2.00 -4.50 8.18
CA THR A 80 1.95 -4.88 6.75
C THR A 80 1.17 -3.88 5.89
N ARG A 81 0.22 -3.13 6.46
CA ARG A 81 -0.48 -2.04 5.75
C ARG A 81 0.42 -0.85 5.48
N VAL A 82 1.27 -0.51 6.43
CA VAL A 82 2.29 0.53 6.23
C VAL A 82 3.24 0.09 5.11
N VAL A 83 3.72 -1.16 5.14
CA VAL A 83 4.57 -1.72 4.07
C VAL A 83 3.88 -1.69 2.70
N GLN A 84 2.61 -2.09 2.63
CA GLN A 84 1.82 -1.99 1.40
C GLN A 84 1.61 -0.53 0.97
N GLY A 85 1.50 0.42 1.90
CA GLY A 85 1.40 1.85 1.56
C GLY A 85 2.70 2.41 0.98
N ILE A 86 3.84 1.96 1.48
CA ILE A 86 5.17 2.25 0.91
C ILE A 86 5.24 1.72 -0.54
N GLY A 87 4.90 0.45 -0.77
CA GLY A 87 4.90 -0.13 -2.12
C GLY A 87 3.86 0.54 -3.03
N GLY A 88 2.66 0.82 -2.50
CA GLY A 88 1.55 1.44 -3.22
C GLY A 88 1.89 2.85 -3.70
N SER A 89 2.49 3.68 -2.84
CA SER A 89 2.92 5.04 -3.23
C SER A 89 3.93 5.03 -4.37
N MET A 90 4.89 4.10 -4.40
CA MET A 90 5.82 3.94 -5.52
C MET A 90 5.09 3.57 -6.83
N ILE A 91 4.12 2.66 -6.77
CA ILE A 91 3.33 2.21 -7.92
C ILE A 91 2.48 3.36 -8.48
N PHE A 92 1.72 4.05 -7.62
CA PHE A 92 0.79 5.09 -8.05
C PHE A 92 1.49 6.36 -8.52
N SER A 93 2.62 6.75 -7.91
CA SER A 93 3.36 7.95 -8.32
C SER A 93 4.07 7.78 -9.67
N SER A 94 4.57 6.58 -9.97
CA SER A 94 5.29 6.29 -11.21
C SER A 94 4.39 5.79 -12.34
N GLY A 95 3.29 5.08 -12.03
CA GLY A 95 2.44 4.43 -13.03
C GLY A 95 1.72 5.41 -13.95
N THR A 96 1.13 6.47 -13.40
CA THR A 96 0.49 7.53 -14.20
C THR A 96 1.48 8.22 -15.13
N ALA A 97 2.69 8.47 -14.63
CA ALA A 97 3.76 9.13 -15.34
C ALA A 97 4.41 8.25 -16.43
N ILE A 98 4.39 6.92 -16.27
CA ILE A 98 4.77 5.96 -17.33
C ILE A 98 3.72 5.99 -18.45
N LEU A 99 2.44 5.90 -18.09
CA LEU A 99 1.35 5.89 -19.07
C LEU A 99 1.37 7.13 -19.96
N THR A 100 1.47 8.32 -19.37
CA THR A 100 1.53 9.57 -20.13
C THR A 100 2.77 9.69 -21.02
N SER A 101 3.90 9.08 -20.63
CA SER A 101 5.11 9.06 -21.45
C SER A 101 5.07 8.04 -22.59
N ALA A 102 4.33 6.95 -22.43
CA ALA A 102 4.22 5.87 -23.42
C ALA A 102 3.16 6.17 -24.49
N PHE A 103 2.13 6.95 -24.15
CA PHE A 103 1.05 7.34 -25.05
C PHE A 103 0.89 8.87 -25.08
N PRO A 104 1.86 9.62 -25.64
CA PRO A 104 1.70 11.05 -25.90
C PRO A 104 0.64 11.26 -27.00
N ALA A 105 -0.18 12.29 -26.86
CA ALA A 105 -1.23 12.67 -27.80
C ALA A 105 -0.68 13.12 -29.16
#